data_AF-A0A5C6U0T7-F1
#
_entry.id   AF-A0A5C6U0T7-F1
#
_cell.length_a   1.000
_cell.length_b   1.000
_cell.length_c   1.000
_cell.angle_alpha   90.00
_cell.angle_beta   90.00
_cell.angle_gamma   90.00
#
_symmetry.space_group_name_H-M   'P 1'
#
loop_
_entity.id
_entity.type
_entity.pdbx_description
1 polymer ?
#
loop_
_entity_poly.entity_id
_entity_poly.type
_entity_poly.pdbx_seq_one_letter_code
_entity_poly.pdbx_strand_id
1 'polypeptide(L)'
;MSAVKTIRRLGFRKWYERELLRSHANTVLLLLACLGLLGAAEVYTSRAPFLDQLETVAAAVASGLIGLLALRRYLYLLNHAEFVANRADCGACGTYARFELIGEPPLGAERVQVRCRHCGHAWHIDL
;
A
#
# COMPACT_ATOMS: atom_id res chain seq x y z
N MET A 1 -9.19 4.52 9.19
CA MET A 1 -10.37 3.60 9.22
C MET A 1 -9.86 2.18 9.27
N SER A 2 -10.25 1.39 10.26
CA SER A 2 -9.83 -0.01 10.40
C SER A 2 -10.24 -0.86 9.19
N ALA A 3 -9.31 -1.63 8.62
CA ALA A 3 -9.53 -2.48 7.44
C ALA A 3 -10.81 -3.34 7.56
N VAL A 4 -11.06 -3.90 8.75
CA VAL A 4 -12.24 -4.71 9.08
C VAL A 4 -13.57 -4.05 8.71
N LYS A 5 -13.75 -2.75 9.04
CA LYS A 5 -14.99 -2.01 8.77
C LYS A 5 -15.22 -1.85 7.26
N THR A 6 -14.13 -1.65 6.52
CA THR A 6 -14.15 -1.50 5.06
C THR A 6 -14.48 -2.83 4.38
N ILE A 7 -13.84 -3.92 4.80
CA ILE A 7 -14.11 -5.27 4.26
C ILE A 7 -15.55 -5.69 4.56
N ARG A 8 -16.08 -5.42 5.77
CA ARG A 8 -17.47 -5.73 6.12
C ARG A 8 -18.49 -4.99 5.23
N ARG A 9 -18.27 -3.71 4.91
CA ARG A 9 -19.20 -2.90 4.10
C ARG A 9 -19.09 -3.17 2.59
N LEU A 10 -17.87 -3.31 2.08
CA LEU A 10 -17.60 -3.30 0.64
C LEU A 10 -17.19 -4.67 0.09
N GLY A 11 -16.85 -5.62 0.96
CA GLY A 11 -16.28 -6.91 0.62
C GLY A 11 -14.76 -6.86 0.46
N PHE A 12 -14.14 -8.03 0.60
CA PHE A 12 -12.69 -8.21 0.49
C PHE A 12 -12.13 -7.72 -0.85
N ARG A 13 -12.79 -8.08 -1.96
CA ARG A 13 -12.33 -7.71 -3.30
C ARG A 13 -12.20 -6.19 -3.51
N LYS A 14 -13.22 -5.42 -3.09
CA LYS A 14 -13.19 -3.94 -3.22
C LYS A 14 -12.21 -3.29 -2.25
N TRP A 15 -11.98 -3.90 -1.09
CA TRP A 15 -10.94 -3.43 -0.17
C TRP A 15 -9.55 -3.66 -0.78
N TYR A 16 -9.29 -4.87 -1.28
CA TYR A 16 -8.03 -5.24 -1.93
C TYR A 16 -7.72 -4.33 -3.12
N GLU A 17 -8.70 -4.05 -3.98
CA GLU A 17 -8.55 -3.13 -5.11
C GLU A 17 -8.16 -1.70 -4.67
N ARG A 18 -8.77 -1.17 -3.60
CA ARG A 18 -8.39 0.14 -3.06
C ARG A 18 -6.99 0.15 -2.49
N GLU A 19 -6.60 -0.92 -1.83
CA GLU A 19 -5.25 -1.04 -1.26
C GLU A 19 -4.21 -1.11 -2.38
N LEU A 20 -4.51 -1.84 -3.46
CA LEU A 20 -3.70 -1.87 -4.68
C LEU A 20 -3.56 -0.48 -5.31
N LEU A 21 -4.68 0.24 -5.49
CA LEU A 21 -4.68 1.60 -6.05
C LEU A 21 -3.88 2.58 -5.19
N ARG A 22 -3.97 2.47 -3.86
CA ARG A 22 -3.16 3.28 -2.93
C ARG A 22 -1.67 2.96 -3.05
N SER A 23 -1.30 1.69 -3.20
CA SER A 23 0.09 1.32 -3.43
C SER A 23 0.60 1.96 -4.73
N HIS A 24 -0.15 1.84 -5.83
CA HIS A 24 0.24 2.40 -7.13
C HIS A 24 0.30 3.93 -7.14
N ALA A 25 -0.51 4.62 -6.35
CA ALA A 25 -0.37 6.07 -6.18
C ALA A 25 1.01 6.46 -5.61
N ASN A 26 1.57 5.65 -4.69
CA ASN A 26 2.92 5.87 -4.18
C ASN A 26 3.98 5.54 -5.25
N THR A 27 3.73 4.57 -6.14
CA THR A 27 4.59 4.32 -7.31
C THR A 27 4.60 5.51 -8.26
N VAL A 28 3.45 6.13 -8.53
CA VAL A 28 3.38 7.37 -9.34
C VAL A 28 4.15 8.50 -8.67
N LEU A 29 4.02 8.68 -7.35
CA LEU A 29 4.78 9.68 -6.62
C LEU A 29 6.30 9.43 -6.70
N LEU A 30 6.72 8.16 -6.62
CA LEU A 30 8.12 7.76 -6.84
C LEU A 30 8.60 8.13 -8.25
N LEU A 31 7.78 7.88 -9.28
CA LEU A 31 8.13 8.27 -10.66
C LEU A 31 8.28 9.79 -10.81
N LEU A 32 7.36 10.57 -10.23
CA LEU A 32 7.45 12.03 -10.23
C LEU A 32 8.70 12.53 -9.47
N ALA A 33 9.04 11.90 -8.35
CA ALA A 33 10.26 12.19 -7.61
C ALA A 33 11.54 11.88 -8.42
N CYS A 34 11.55 10.77 -9.17
CA CYS A 34 12.65 10.45 -10.09
C CYS A 34 12.77 11.48 -11.21
N LEU A 35 11.65 11.95 -11.78
CA LEU A 35 11.65 13.03 -12.77
C LEU A 35 12.18 14.34 -12.18
N GLY A 36 11.82 14.67 -10.93
CA GLY A 36 12.36 15.82 -10.21
C GLY A 36 13.88 15.74 -10.00
N LEU A 37 14.39 14.55 -9.67
CA LEU A 37 15.83 14.30 -9.56
C LEU A 37 16.56 14.48 -10.91
N LEU A 38 16.00 13.93 -11.98
CA LEU A 38 16.55 14.09 -13.33
C LEU A 38 16.55 15.55 -13.77
N GLY A 39 15.45 16.28 -13.54
CA GLY A 39 15.38 17.71 -13.84
C GLY A 39 16.38 18.53 -13.02
N ALA A 40 16.56 18.21 -11.74
CA ALA A 40 17.59 18.86 -10.92
C ALA A 40 19.01 18.54 -11.43
N ALA A 41 19.24 17.33 -11.93
CA ALA A 41 20.52 16.95 -12.53
C ALA A 41 20.79 17.67 -13.87
N GLU A 42 19.76 17.91 -14.69
CA GLU A 42 19.89 18.68 -15.93
C GLU A 42 20.18 20.16 -15.68
N VAL A 43 19.54 20.75 -14.67
CA VAL A 43 19.73 22.17 -14.31
C VAL A 43 21.07 22.40 -13.62
N TYR A 44 21.65 21.38 -12.99
CA TYR A 44 22.89 21.49 -12.26
C TYR A 44 24.05 21.92 -13.17
N THR A 45 24.51 23.16 -12.98
CA THR A 45 25.68 23.71 -13.67
C THR A 45 26.67 24.27 -12.66
N SER A 46 27.94 23.87 -12.78
CA SER A 46 29.01 24.25 -11.85
C SER A 46 29.40 25.73 -11.91
N ARG A 47 28.84 26.48 -12.87
CA ARG A 47 29.11 27.91 -13.10
C ARG A 47 28.01 28.83 -12.59
N ALA A 48 26.95 28.29 -11.98
CA ALA A 48 25.84 29.08 -11.46
C ALA A 48 26.22 29.83 -10.17
N PRO A 49 25.51 30.93 -9.85
CA PRO A 49 25.56 31.57 -8.53
C PRO A 49 25.28 30.58 -7.38
N PHE A 50 25.86 30.84 -6.22
CA PHE A 50 25.73 29.96 -5.04
C PHE A 50 24.27 29.76 -4.59
N LEU A 51 23.41 30.78 -4.69
CA LEU A 51 21.98 30.65 -4.36
C LEU A 51 21.27 29.65 -5.28
N ASP A 52 21.46 29.77 -6.60
CA ASP A 52 20.83 28.88 -7.59
C ASP A 52 21.30 27.43 -7.41
N GLN A 53 22.57 27.25 -7.02
CA GLN A 53 23.12 25.93 -6.72
C GLN A 53 22.51 25.33 -5.45
N LEU A 54 22.29 26.15 -4.41
CA LEU A 54 21.62 25.72 -3.18
C LEU A 54 20.18 25.28 -3.47
N GLU A 55 19.44 26.03 -4.29
CA GLU A 55 18.07 25.70 -4.68
C GLU A 55 18.01 24.37 -5.45
N THR A 56 18.93 24.18 -6.41
CA THR A 56 19.01 22.94 -7.20
C THR A 56 19.31 21.73 -6.31
N VAL A 57 20.27 21.87 -5.38
CA VAL A 57 20.62 20.81 -4.42
C VAL A 57 19.45 20.54 -3.47
N ALA A 58 18.78 21.58 -2.97
CA ALA A 58 17.60 21.42 -2.12
C ALA A 58 16.46 20.69 -2.84
N ALA A 59 16.20 21.02 -4.11
CA ALA A 59 15.22 20.33 -4.94
C ALA A 59 15.58 18.86 -5.19
N ALA A 60 16.85 18.56 -5.45
CA ALA A 60 17.35 17.19 -5.60
C ALA A 60 17.19 16.38 -4.30
N VAL A 61 17.57 16.95 -3.16
CA VAL A 61 17.43 16.31 -1.84
C VAL A 61 15.96 16.07 -1.51
N ALA A 62 15.09 17.07 -1.71
CA ALA A 62 13.66 16.93 -1.48
C ALA A 62 13.05 15.83 -2.36
N SER A 63 13.38 15.81 -3.65
CA SER A 63 12.92 14.77 -4.58
C SER A 63 13.41 13.38 -4.16
N GLY A 64 14.68 13.24 -3.76
CA GLY A 64 15.23 11.98 -3.26
C GLY A 64 14.54 11.48 -1.99
N LEU A 65 14.31 12.36 -1.00
CA LEU A 65 13.61 12.01 0.24
C LEU A 65 12.16 11.60 -0.02
N ILE A 66 11.43 12.36 -0.85
CA ILE A 66 10.05 12.05 -1.22
C ILE A 66 10.00 10.71 -1.95
N GLY A 67 10.91 10.46 -2.89
CA GLY A 67 11.02 9.19 -3.61
C GLY A 67 11.27 8.01 -2.67
N LEU A 68 12.22 8.13 -1.74
CA LEU A 68 12.53 7.08 -0.78
C LEU A 68 11.33 6.75 0.12
N LEU A 69 10.63 7.78 0.62
CA LEU A 69 9.44 7.61 1.44
C LEU A 69 8.29 6.97 0.65
N ALA A 70 8.08 7.40 -0.59
CA ALA A 70 7.09 6.84 -1.49
C ALA A 70 7.37 5.36 -1.78
N LEU A 71 8.62 5.00 -2.06
CA LEU A 71 9.03 3.61 -2.28
C LEU A 71 8.81 2.74 -1.04
N ARG A 72 9.26 3.20 0.13
CA ARG A 72 9.07 2.46 1.39
C ARG A 72 7.59 2.23 1.67
N ARG A 73 6.76 3.24 1.43
CA ARG A 73 5.31 3.16 1.65
C ARG A 73 4.63 2.25 0.62
N TYR A 74 5.07 2.30 -0.64
CA TYR A 74 4.61 1.37 -1.68
C TYR A 74 4.88 -0.08 -1.31
N LEU A 75 6.13 -0.41 -0.97
CA LEU A 75 6.52 -1.78 -0.62
C LEU A 75 5.81 -2.29 0.63
N TYR A 76 5.58 -1.42 1.62
CA TYR A 76 4.82 -1.77 2.81
C TYR A 76 3.36 -2.13 2.48
N LEU A 77 2.68 -1.28 1.72
CA LEU A 77 1.28 -1.50 1.34
C LEU A 77 1.10 -2.73 0.46
N LEU A 78 2.03 -2.95 -0.48
CA LEU A 78 2.01 -4.11 -1.37
C LEU A 78 2.21 -5.42 -0.59
N ASN A 79 3.26 -5.51 0.23
CA ASN A 79 3.51 -6.70 1.05
C ASN A 79 2.35 -6.98 2.01
N HIS A 80 1.77 -5.94 2.60
CA HIS A 80 0.62 -6.09 3.47
C HIS A 80 -0.59 -6.65 2.73
N ALA A 81 -0.91 -6.11 1.54
CA ALA A 81 -2.00 -6.61 0.72
C ALA A 81 -1.77 -8.07 0.27
N GLU A 82 -0.55 -8.43 -0.13
CA GLU A 82 -0.18 -9.80 -0.52
C GLU A 82 -0.26 -10.78 0.65
N PHE A 83 0.21 -10.38 1.84
CA PHE A 83 0.13 -11.19 3.05
C PHE A 83 -1.32 -11.55 3.39
N VAL A 84 -2.24 -10.57 3.31
CA VAL A 84 -3.66 -10.80 3.55
C VAL A 84 -4.29 -11.62 2.41
N ALA A 85 -3.92 -11.37 1.16
CA ALA A 85 -4.42 -12.12 0.00
C ALA A 85 -4.00 -13.60 0.03
N ASN A 86 -2.79 -13.92 0.47
CA ASN A 86 -2.31 -15.30 0.64
C ASN A 86 -3.00 -16.06 1.78
N ARG A 87 -3.81 -15.38 2.61
CA ARG A 87 -4.64 -16.00 3.66
C ARG A 87 -6.14 -15.92 3.37
N ALA A 88 -6.48 -15.44 2.17
CA ALA A 88 -7.84 -15.25 1.70
C ALA A 88 -8.38 -16.49 0.94
N ASP A 89 -7.60 -17.56 0.86
CA ASP A 89 -8.03 -18.86 0.37
C ASP A 89 -8.69 -19.70 1.47
N CYS A 90 -9.67 -20.49 1.08
CA CYS A 90 -10.28 -21.45 1.98
C CYS A 90 -9.50 -22.77 1.93
N GLY A 91 -8.83 -23.14 3.02
CA GLY A 91 -8.07 -24.41 3.11
C GLY A 91 -8.89 -25.68 2.84
N ALA A 92 -10.22 -25.64 2.99
CA ALA A 92 -11.11 -26.77 2.72
C ALA A 92 -11.55 -26.93 1.25
N CYS A 93 -11.74 -25.84 0.49
CA CYS A 93 -12.35 -25.89 -0.85
C CYS A 93 -11.59 -25.08 -1.91
N GLY A 94 -10.47 -24.46 -1.56
CA GLY A 94 -9.63 -23.66 -2.46
C GLY A 94 -10.30 -22.40 -3.01
N THR A 95 -11.50 -22.04 -2.52
CA THR A 95 -12.21 -20.87 -3.03
C THR A 95 -11.55 -19.59 -2.54
N TYR A 96 -11.04 -18.80 -3.48
CA TYR A 96 -10.38 -17.52 -3.21
C TYR A 96 -11.38 -16.38 -2.97
N ALA A 97 -11.13 -15.56 -1.94
CA ALA A 97 -11.80 -14.28 -1.70
C ALA A 97 -13.34 -14.32 -1.58
N ARG A 98 -13.92 -15.51 -1.34
CA ARG A 98 -15.37 -15.69 -1.09
C ARG A 98 -15.63 -16.11 0.35
N PHE A 99 -15.46 -15.16 1.26
CA PHE A 99 -15.77 -15.34 2.67
C PHE A 99 -16.54 -14.15 3.24
N GLU A 100 -17.23 -14.40 4.35
CA GLU A 100 -17.89 -13.40 5.18
C GLU A 100 -17.17 -13.27 6.51
N LEU A 101 -17.13 -12.07 7.10
CA LEU A 101 -16.56 -11.89 8.43
C LEU A 101 -17.59 -12.25 9.48
N ILE A 102 -17.18 -13.05 10.46
CA ILE A 102 -17.99 -13.45 11.60
C ILE A 102 -17.44 -12.77 12.84
N GLY A 103 -18.34 -12.15 13.60
CA GLY A 103 -18.00 -11.47 14.85
C GLY A 103 -17.55 -10.03 14.67
N GLU A 104 -17.73 -9.26 15.73
CA GLU A 104 -17.03 -7.99 15.93
C GLU A 104 -15.57 -8.33 16.27
N PRO A 105 -14.56 -7.73 15.60
CA PRO A 105 -13.20 -7.84 16.09
C PRO A 105 -13.16 -7.28 17.53
N PRO A 106 -12.48 -7.95 18.48
CA PRO A 106 -12.17 -7.34 19.77
C PRO A 106 -11.53 -5.95 19.54
N LEU A 107 -11.83 -4.97 20.39
CA LEU A 107 -11.23 -3.64 20.30
C LEU A 107 -9.70 -3.76 20.24
N GLY A 108 -9.11 -3.46 19.07
CA GLY A 108 -7.66 -3.51 18.83
C GLY A 108 -7.10 -4.84 18.33
N ALA A 109 -7.92 -5.87 18.10
CA ALA A 109 -7.45 -7.12 17.51
C ALA A 109 -7.41 -7.05 15.98
N GLU A 110 -6.22 -7.26 15.42
CA GLU A 110 -5.98 -7.46 13.98
C GLU A 110 -6.43 -8.85 13.49
N ARG A 111 -6.79 -9.75 14.41
CA ARG A 111 -7.37 -11.06 14.09
C ARG A 111 -8.86 -10.98 13.88
N VAL A 112 -9.31 -11.44 12.72
CA VAL A 112 -10.74 -11.54 12.43
C VAL A 112 -11.10 -12.93 11.96
N GLN A 113 -12.21 -13.44 12.47
CA GLN A 113 -12.77 -14.71 12.05
C GLN A 113 -13.56 -14.51 10.75
N VAL A 114 -13.32 -15.39 9.79
CA VAL A 114 -14.01 -15.40 8.50
C VAL A 114 -14.58 -16.79 8.23
N ARG A 115 -15.63 -16.87 7.41
CA ARG A 115 -16.25 -18.12 6.98
C ARG A 115 -16.41 -18.15 5.48
N CYS A 116 -16.04 -19.28 4.87
CA CYS A 116 -16.23 -19.52 3.46
C CYS A 116 -17.73 -19.53 3.12
N ARG A 117 -18.12 -18.78 2.10
CA ARG A 117 -19.50 -18.81 1.59
C ARG A 117 -19.83 -20.07 0.78
N HIS A 118 -18.83 -20.84 0.38
CA HIS A 118 -19.02 -22.05 -0.42
C HIS A 118 -19.15 -23.31 0.44
N CYS A 119 -18.21 -23.55 1.37
CA CYS A 119 -18.18 -24.77 2.19
C CYS A 119 -18.50 -24.54 3.67
N GLY A 120 -18.68 -23.30 4.12
CA GLY A 120 -18.95 -22.99 5.53
C GLY A 120 -17.73 -23.13 6.47
N HIS A 121 -16.55 -23.48 5.96
CA HIS A 121 -15.33 -23.55 6.77
C HIS A 121 -14.96 -22.19 7.34
N ALA A 122 -14.64 -22.13 8.64
CA ALA A 122 -14.27 -20.89 9.33
C ALA A 122 -12.79 -20.91 9.72
N TRP A 123 -12.09 -19.81 9.47
CA TRP A 123 -10.68 -19.62 9.84
C TRP A 123 -10.43 -18.18 10.32
N HIS A 124 -9.21 -17.89 10.77
CA HIS A 124 -8.82 -16.57 11.23
C HIS A 124 -7.80 -15.96 10.26
N ILE A 125 -7.96 -14.67 9.97
CA ILE A 125 -7.03 -13.87 9.17
C ILE A 125 -6.49 -12.75 10.05
N ASP A 126 -5.17 -12.51 9.98
CA ASP A 126 -4.51 -11.33 10.56
C ASP A 126 -4.56 -10.20 9.50
N LEU A 127 -5.09 -9.03 9.87
CA LEU A 127 -5.31 -7.83 9.04
C LEU A 127 -4.40 -6.66 9.40
#